data_AF-A0A8W8KI10-F1
#
_entry.id   AF-A0A8W8KI10-F1
#
_cell.length_a   1.000
_cell.length_b   1.000
_cell.length_c   1.000
_cell.angle_alpha   90.00
_cell.angle_beta   90.00
_cell.angle_gamma   90.00
#
_symmetry.space_group_name_H-M   'P 1'
#
loop_
_entity.id
_entity.type
_entity.pdbx_description
1 polymer ?
#
loop_
_entity_poly.entity_id
_entity_poly.type
_entity_poly.pdbx_seq_one_letter_code
_entity_poly.pdbx_strand_id
1 'polypeptide(L)'
;IEITTNSQEAAARHEAERLEQEAKGRLERQKISDEAEAEKARKELLELQANSAAVESTGQAKAEAQSRAEAAKIEGEAAVEQARLKAQATKIEAESELERLTSAREAELKFLREQNEMELSKSREYAEIETSKFKSQVDAIGASTLQAIATAGPEMQVRLLSALGLKSTLITDGNSPINLFNTANGIIGGMVPAKRSRRSAPESDDDD
;
A
#
# COMPACT_ATOMS: atom_id res chain seq x y z
N ILE A 1 83.27 85.55 -62.67
CA ILE A 1 83.65 84.41 -61.79
C ILE A 1 82.56 84.15 -60.75
N GLU A 2 82.04 85.17 -60.07
CA GLU A 2 80.96 84.99 -59.06
C GLU A 2 79.63 84.44 -59.62
N ILE A 3 79.19 84.88 -60.80
CA ILE A 3 77.92 84.39 -61.40
C ILE A 3 78.00 82.89 -61.75
N THR A 4 79.16 82.43 -62.23
CA THR A 4 79.37 81.02 -62.56
C THR A 4 79.46 80.14 -61.31
N THR A 5 80.01 80.66 -60.21
CA THR A 5 80.05 79.98 -58.91
C THR A 5 78.66 79.90 -58.27
N ASN A 6 77.91 81.00 -58.27
CA ASN A 6 76.53 81.01 -57.76
C ASN A 6 75.60 80.10 -58.57
N SER A 7 75.79 80.02 -59.89
CA SER A 7 75.03 79.10 -60.75
C SER A 7 75.39 77.63 -60.50
N GLN A 8 76.66 77.31 -60.24
CA GLN A 8 77.08 75.95 -59.88
C GLN A 8 76.58 75.56 -58.47
N GLU A 9 76.59 76.48 -57.52
CA GLU A 9 76.06 76.27 -56.18
C GLU A 9 74.54 76.05 -56.20
N ALA A 10 73.79 76.86 -56.94
CA ALA A 10 72.35 76.67 -57.10
C ALA A 10 72.01 75.33 -57.77
N ALA A 11 72.76 74.91 -58.80
CA ALA A 11 72.57 73.60 -59.43
C ALA A 11 72.88 72.45 -58.46
N ALA A 12 73.95 72.55 -57.67
CA ALA A 12 74.29 71.55 -56.65
C ALA A 12 73.25 71.47 -55.53
N ARG A 13 72.69 72.61 -55.08
CA ARG A 13 71.60 72.65 -54.10
C ARG A 13 70.33 72.02 -54.64
N HIS A 14 69.93 72.35 -55.86
CA HIS A 14 68.75 71.74 -56.48
C HIS A 14 68.92 70.23 -56.73
N GLU A 15 70.11 69.79 -57.12
CA GLU A 15 70.39 68.36 -57.27
C GLU A 15 70.36 67.62 -55.92
N ALA A 16 70.89 68.25 -54.85
CA ALA A 16 70.80 67.71 -53.50
C ALA A 16 69.34 67.62 -53.01
N GLU A 17 68.53 68.66 -53.24
CA GLU A 17 67.09 68.66 -52.90
C GLU A 17 66.32 67.58 -53.66
N ARG A 18 66.64 67.37 -54.95
CA ARG A 18 66.05 66.31 -55.78
C ARG A 18 66.39 64.92 -55.25
N LEU A 19 67.66 64.68 -54.93
CA LEU A 19 68.13 63.42 -54.34
C LEU A 19 67.52 63.17 -52.96
N GLU A 20 67.42 64.20 -52.13
CA GLU A 20 66.78 64.12 -50.82
C GLU A 20 65.29 63.78 -50.94
N GLN A 21 64.57 64.40 -51.88
CA GLN A 21 63.17 64.07 -52.12
C GLN A 21 62.98 62.65 -52.67
N GLU A 22 63.86 62.20 -53.57
CA GLU A 22 63.80 60.84 -54.06
C GLU A 22 64.06 59.81 -52.94
N ALA A 23 65.04 60.08 -52.06
CA ALA A 23 65.32 59.24 -50.90
C ALA A 23 64.14 59.23 -49.91
N LYS A 24 63.52 60.38 -49.62
CA LYS A 24 62.32 60.48 -48.78
C LYS A 24 61.14 59.70 -49.38
N GLY A 25 60.87 59.87 -50.66
CA GLY A 25 59.80 59.16 -51.36
C GLY A 25 60.04 57.65 -51.49
N ARG A 26 61.30 57.19 -51.53
CA ARG A 26 61.64 55.77 -51.44
C ARG A 26 61.43 55.23 -50.03
N LEU A 27 61.86 55.97 -49.01
CA LEU A 27 61.67 55.59 -47.60
C LEU A 27 60.19 55.51 -47.23
N GLU A 28 59.38 56.48 -47.65
CA GLU A 28 57.93 56.45 -47.41
C GLU A 28 57.25 55.27 -48.09
N ARG A 29 57.62 54.97 -49.35
CA ARG A 29 57.11 53.77 -50.05
C ARG A 29 57.52 52.48 -49.34
N GLN A 30 58.75 52.41 -48.84
CA GLN A 30 59.22 51.25 -48.07
C GLN A 30 58.43 51.11 -46.76
N LYS A 31 58.25 52.19 -46.00
CA LYS A 31 57.42 52.19 -44.78
C LYS A 31 55.99 51.72 -45.05
N ILE A 32 55.36 52.22 -46.10
CA ILE A 32 54.00 51.78 -46.48
C ILE A 32 53.98 50.29 -46.83
N SER A 33 55.01 49.79 -47.53
CA SER A 33 55.11 48.36 -47.86
C SER A 33 55.27 47.51 -46.59
N ASP A 34 56.14 47.93 -45.69
CA ASP A 34 56.40 47.22 -44.43
C ASP A 34 55.15 47.23 -43.52
N GLU A 35 54.45 48.36 -43.43
CA GLU A 35 53.18 48.49 -42.71
C GLU A 35 52.08 47.62 -43.35
N ALA A 36 52.02 47.57 -44.68
CA ALA A 36 51.06 46.72 -45.38
C ALA A 36 51.32 45.22 -45.16
N GLU A 37 52.58 44.80 -45.09
CA GLU A 37 52.94 43.42 -44.74
C GLU A 37 52.64 43.11 -43.27
N ALA A 38 52.93 44.04 -42.36
CA ALA A 38 52.59 43.90 -40.94
C ALA A 38 51.08 43.78 -40.72
N GLU A 39 50.27 44.59 -41.41
CA GLU A 39 48.80 44.52 -41.31
C GLU A 39 48.21 43.24 -41.94
N LYS A 40 48.83 42.68 -42.99
CA LYS A 40 48.45 41.35 -43.50
C LYS A 40 48.67 40.25 -42.46
N ALA A 41 49.85 40.21 -41.85
CA ALA A 41 50.16 39.25 -40.79
C ALA A 41 49.25 39.45 -39.56
N ARG A 42 48.95 40.71 -39.22
CA ARG A 42 48.02 41.05 -38.13
C ARG A 42 46.62 40.55 -38.40
N LYS A 43 46.12 40.69 -39.63
CA LYS A 43 44.82 40.17 -40.04
C LYS A 43 44.76 38.65 -39.87
N GLU A 44 45.76 37.93 -40.36
CA GLU A 44 45.82 36.46 -40.23
C GLU A 44 45.84 36.02 -38.76
N LEU A 45 46.62 36.72 -37.92
CA LEU A 45 46.66 36.45 -36.49
C LEU A 45 45.29 36.69 -35.83
N LEU A 46 44.58 37.75 -36.18
CA LEU A 46 43.24 38.02 -35.66
C LEU A 46 42.22 36.97 -36.10
N GLU A 47 42.29 36.51 -37.35
CA GLU A 47 41.43 35.42 -37.84
C GLU A 47 41.69 34.12 -37.08
N LEU A 48 42.96 33.77 -36.87
CA LEU A 48 43.33 32.60 -36.07
C LEU A 48 42.87 32.74 -34.61
N GLN A 49 43.05 33.91 -33.99
CA GLN A 49 42.58 34.16 -32.63
C GLN A 49 41.05 34.05 -32.51
N ALA A 50 40.30 34.58 -33.47
CA ALA A 50 38.84 34.47 -33.49
C ALA A 50 38.40 33.00 -33.62
N ASN A 51 39.05 32.23 -34.51
CA ASN A 51 38.78 30.81 -34.66
C ASN A 51 39.14 30.01 -33.41
N SER A 52 40.29 30.29 -32.78
CA SER A 52 40.68 29.65 -31.52
C SER A 52 39.69 29.96 -30.40
N ALA A 53 39.26 31.22 -30.25
CA ALA A 53 38.26 31.60 -29.25
C ALA A 53 36.90 30.91 -29.49
N ALA A 54 36.49 30.76 -30.75
CA ALA A 54 35.28 30.02 -31.10
C ALA A 54 35.40 28.53 -30.74
N VAL A 55 36.54 27.90 -31.05
CA VAL A 55 36.79 26.49 -30.70
C VAL A 55 36.88 26.30 -29.19
N GLU A 56 37.52 27.20 -28.46
CA GLU A 56 37.61 27.15 -27.00
C GLU A 56 36.23 27.28 -26.36
N SER A 57 35.45 28.28 -26.78
CA SER A 57 34.10 28.51 -26.26
C SER A 57 33.16 27.33 -26.54
N THR A 58 33.18 26.81 -27.77
CA THR A 58 32.35 25.65 -28.12
C THR A 58 32.84 24.37 -27.46
N GLY A 59 34.16 24.20 -27.29
CA GLY A 59 34.77 23.09 -26.57
C GLY A 59 34.36 23.08 -25.10
N GLN A 60 34.43 24.23 -24.43
CA GLN A 60 33.99 24.38 -23.05
C GLN A 60 32.50 24.10 -22.90
N ALA A 61 31.65 24.72 -23.73
CA ALA A 61 30.21 24.52 -23.66
C ALA A 61 29.83 23.05 -23.93
N LYS A 62 30.48 22.41 -24.91
CA LYS A 62 30.25 20.99 -25.22
C LYS A 62 30.71 20.09 -24.08
N ALA A 63 31.89 20.32 -23.52
CA ALA A 63 32.40 19.55 -22.39
C ALA A 63 31.47 19.67 -21.18
N GLU A 64 31.04 20.88 -20.83
CA GLU A 64 30.09 21.11 -19.74
C GLU A 64 28.74 20.42 -19.99
N ALA A 65 28.19 20.55 -21.20
CA ALA A 65 26.92 19.90 -21.56
C ALA A 65 27.04 18.37 -21.49
N GLN A 66 28.14 17.80 -21.99
CA GLN A 66 28.40 16.37 -21.94
C GLN A 66 28.58 15.88 -20.50
N SER A 67 29.36 16.58 -19.68
CA SER A 67 29.54 16.24 -18.26
C SER A 67 28.23 16.29 -17.49
N ARG A 68 27.39 17.30 -17.71
CA ARG A 68 26.06 17.37 -17.07
C ARG A 68 25.14 16.25 -17.54
N ALA A 69 25.14 15.93 -18.84
CA ALA A 69 24.34 14.84 -19.38
C ALA A 69 24.78 13.48 -18.81
N GLU A 70 26.08 13.22 -18.72
CA GLU A 70 26.61 11.97 -18.15
C GLU A 70 26.32 11.88 -16.66
N ALA A 71 26.46 12.98 -15.90
CA ALA A 71 26.08 13.02 -14.48
C ALA A 71 24.60 12.67 -14.29
N ALA A 72 23.70 13.29 -15.07
CA ALA A 72 22.27 13.01 -15.01
C ALA A 72 21.94 11.57 -15.40
N LYS A 73 22.67 11.00 -16.37
CA LYS A 73 22.51 9.60 -16.76
C LYS A 73 22.92 8.66 -15.63
N ILE A 74 24.08 8.87 -15.02
CA ILE A 74 24.56 8.08 -13.87
C ILE A 74 23.57 8.17 -12.71
N GLU A 75 23.07 9.37 -12.40
CA GLU A 75 22.08 9.57 -11.35
C GLU A 75 20.77 8.83 -11.65
N GLY A 76 20.29 8.90 -12.89
CA GLY A 76 19.10 8.17 -13.34
C GLY A 76 19.27 6.65 -13.26
N GLU A 77 20.39 6.11 -13.74
CA GLU A 77 20.70 4.68 -13.66
C GLU A 77 20.83 4.21 -12.22
N ALA A 78 21.51 4.99 -11.36
CA ALA A 78 21.64 4.70 -9.94
C ALA A 78 20.29 4.72 -9.22
N ALA A 79 19.42 5.68 -9.53
CA ALA A 79 18.08 5.77 -8.94
C ALA A 79 17.22 4.56 -9.33
N VAL A 80 17.27 4.11 -10.58
CA VAL A 80 16.57 2.89 -11.04
C VAL A 80 17.10 1.66 -10.32
N GLU A 81 18.42 1.51 -10.22
CA GLU A 81 19.00 0.35 -9.55
C GLU A 81 18.72 0.35 -8.05
N GLN A 82 18.76 1.52 -7.40
CA GLN A 82 18.36 1.67 -6.01
C GLN A 82 16.89 1.31 -5.80
N ALA A 83 16.00 1.76 -6.69
CA ALA A 83 14.58 1.40 -6.64
C ALA A 83 14.37 -0.11 -6.82
N ARG A 84 15.12 -0.74 -7.73
CA ARG A 84 15.10 -2.19 -7.95
C ARG A 84 15.54 -2.98 -6.72
N LEU A 85 16.67 -2.60 -6.12
CA LEU A 85 17.19 -3.23 -4.91
C LEU A 85 16.23 -3.04 -3.73
N LYS A 86 15.65 -1.85 -3.57
CA LYS A 86 14.66 -1.58 -2.54
C LYS A 86 13.40 -2.43 -2.73
N ALA A 87 12.89 -2.52 -3.96
CA ALA A 87 11.74 -3.37 -4.27
C ALA A 87 12.04 -4.86 -3.97
N GLN A 88 13.24 -5.33 -4.31
CA GLN A 88 13.67 -6.68 -4.00
C GLN A 88 13.78 -6.92 -2.48
N ALA A 89 14.34 -5.97 -1.73
CA ALA A 89 14.41 -6.05 -0.26
C ALA A 89 13.00 -6.12 0.35
N THR A 90 12.10 -5.22 -0.06
CA THR A 90 10.71 -5.23 0.43
C THR A 90 9.97 -6.51 0.07
N LYS A 91 10.27 -7.10 -1.10
CA LYS A 91 9.70 -8.37 -1.51
C LYS A 91 10.17 -9.51 -0.61
N ILE A 92 11.47 -9.59 -0.34
CA ILE A 92 12.05 -10.61 0.55
C ILE A 92 11.48 -10.48 1.97
N GLU A 93 11.40 -9.26 2.49
CA GLU A 93 10.81 -8.98 3.81
C GLU A 93 9.34 -9.42 3.87
N ALA A 94 8.54 -9.07 2.86
CA ALA A 94 7.14 -9.45 2.80
C ALA A 94 6.93 -10.96 2.65
N GLU A 95 7.75 -11.63 1.83
CA GLU A 95 7.71 -13.09 1.67
C GLU A 95 8.10 -13.80 2.96
N SER A 96 9.15 -13.33 3.65
CA SER A 96 9.59 -13.91 4.92
C SER A 96 8.54 -13.73 6.03
N GLU A 97 7.91 -12.55 6.10
CA GLU A 97 6.85 -12.30 7.08
C GLU A 97 5.60 -13.13 6.77
N LEU A 98 5.24 -13.28 5.49
CA LEU A 98 4.14 -14.14 5.08
C LEU A 98 4.40 -15.58 5.49
N GLU A 99 5.60 -16.11 5.24
CA GLU A 99 5.98 -17.48 5.63
C GLU A 99 5.94 -17.68 7.16
N ARG A 100 6.38 -16.68 7.92
CA ARG A 100 6.31 -16.71 9.39
C ARG A 100 4.86 -16.75 9.87
N LEU A 101 4.00 -15.93 9.29
CA LEU A 101 2.58 -15.86 9.65
C LEU A 101 1.82 -17.12 9.24
N THR A 102 2.06 -17.66 8.04
CA THR A 102 1.42 -18.91 7.60
C THR A 102 1.82 -20.06 8.49
N SER A 103 3.10 -20.20 8.80
CA SER A 103 3.60 -21.26 9.70
C SER A 103 2.98 -21.16 11.10
N ALA A 104 2.88 -19.95 11.66
CA ALA A 104 2.24 -19.72 12.95
C ALA A 104 0.75 -20.06 12.93
N ARG A 105 0.03 -19.64 11.88
CA ARG A 105 -1.40 -19.92 11.71
C ARG A 105 -1.69 -21.40 11.46
N GLU A 106 -0.84 -22.10 10.72
CA GLU A 106 -0.98 -23.54 10.53
C GLU A 106 -0.82 -24.29 11.85
N ALA A 107 0.16 -23.91 12.68
CA ALA A 107 0.34 -24.48 14.01
C ALA A 107 -0.86 -24.20 14.93
N GLU A 108 -1.39 -22.98 14.91
CA GLU A 108 -2.59 -22.60 15.67
C GLU A 108 -3.83 -23.37 15.22
N LEU A 109 -4.07 -23.48 13.90
CA LEU A 109 -5.19 -24.25 13.35
C LEU A 109 -5.07 -25.73 13.70
N LYS A 110 -3.86 -26.29 13.69
CA LYS A 110 -3.64 -27.68 14.11
C LYS A 110 -3.98 -27.86 15.59
N PHE A 111 -3.49 -26.98 16.45
CA PHE A 111 -3.80 -27.02 17.89
C PHE A 111 -5.30 -26.89 18.16
N LEU A 112 -5.99 -25.95 17.50
CA LEU A 112 -7.44 -25.77 17.63
C LEU A 112 -8.22 -26.99 17.16
N ARG A 113 -7.81 -27.62 16.05
CA ARG A 113 -8.42 -28.87 15.58
C ARG A 113 -8.27 -29.99 16.61
N GLU A 114 -7.08 -30.17 17.15
CA GLU A 114 -6.81 -31.19 18.18
C GLU A 114 -7.60 -30.92 19.46
N GLN A 115 -7.70 -29.66 19.89
CA GLN A 115 -8.52 -29.25 21.03
C GLN A 115 -10.01 -29.53 20.79
N ASN A 116 -10.55 -29.14 19.63
CA ASN A 116 -11.94 -29.39 19.28
C ASN A 116 -12.25 -30.89 19.20
N GLU A 117 -11.36 -31.69 18.64
CA GLU A 117 -11.52 -33.15 18.59
C GLU A 117 -11.55 -33.75 20.01
N MET A 118 -10.66 -33.28 20.89
CA MET A 118 -10.64 -33.69 22.29
C MET A 118 -11.93 -33.30 23.02
N GLU A 119 -12.45 -32.09 22.80
CA GLU A 119 -13.72 -31.65 23.37
C GLU A 119 -14.92 -32.46 22.86
N LEU A 120 -14.93 -32.79 21.57
CA LEU A 120 -15.94 -33.67 20.97
C LEU A 120 -15.89 -35.07 21.57
N SER A 121 -14.71 -35.67 21.71
CA SER A 121 -14.54 -36.99 22.36
C SER A 121 -15.05 -36.96 23.79
N LYS A 122 -14.59 -35.96 24.56
CA LYS A 122 -15.03 -35.75 25.93
C LYS A 122 -16.55 -35.63 26.03
N SER A 123 -17.17 -34.79 25.19
CA SER A 123 -18.63 -34.59 25.20
C SER A 123 -19.38 -35.88 24.84
N ARG A 124 -18.89 -36.66 23.87
CA ARG A 124 -19.48 -37.96 23.51
C ARG A 124 -19.41 -38.95 24.67
N GLU A 125 -18.24 -39.08 25.29
CA GLU A 125 -18.05 -39.97 26.44
C GLU A 125 -18.94 -39.56 27.63
N TYR A 126 -19.03 -38.26 27.94
CA TYR A 126 -19.95 -37.77 28.97
C TYR A 126 -21.41 -38.07 28.65
N ALA A 127 -21.83 -37.87 27.40
CA ALA A 127 -23.20 -38.17 26.98
C ALA A 127 -23.51 -39.67 27.07
N GLU A 128 -22.55 -40.54 26.75
CA GLU A 128 -22.71 -41.99 26.88
C GLU A 128 -22.78 -42.44 28.33
N ILE A 129 -21.91 -41.90 29.20
CA ILE A 129 -21.97 -42.14 30.65
C ILE A 129 -23.31 -41.65 31.21
N GLU A 130 -23.78 -40.46 30.82
CA GLU A 130 -25.04 -39.91 31.30
C GLU A 130 -26.25 -40.72 30.83
N THR A 131 -26.24 -41.15 29.56
CA THR A 131 -27.26 -42.05 29.02
C THR A 131 -27.29 -43.38 29.77
N SER A 132 -26.11 -43.98 30.02
CA SER A 132 -25.98 -45.23 30.78
C SER A 132 -26.46 -45.06 32.23
N LYS A 133 -26.03 -43.99 32.91
CA LYS A 133 -26.45 -43.64 34.27
C LYS A 133 -27.97 -43.42 34.35
N PHE A 134 -28.54 -42.68 33.39
CA PHE A 134 -29.97 -42.42 33.33
C PHE A 134 -30.74 -43.72 33.08
N LYS A 135 -30.28 -44.57 32.15
CA LYS A 135 -30.85 -45.90 31.92
C LYS A 135 -30.83 -46.74 33.19
N SER A 136 -29.71 -46.82 33.90
CA SER A 136 -29.63 -47.56 35.17
C SER A 136 -30.59 -47.00 36.24
N GLN A 137 -30.77 -45.68 36.32
CA GLN A 137 -31.75 -45.08 37.24
C GLN A 137 -33.20 -45.43 36.86
N VAL A 138 -33.54 -45.34 35.57
CA VAL A 138 -34.87 -45.68 35.05
C VAL A 138 -35.16 -47.16 35.26
N ASP A 139 -34.20 -48.03 34.97
CA ASP A 139 -34.32 -49.48 35.17
C ASP A 139 -34.49 -49.83 36.66
N ALA A 140 -33.77 -49.14 37.56
CA ALA A 140 -33.88 -49.35 39.01
C ALA A 140 -35.23 -48.89 39.60
N ILE A 141 -35.81 -47.80 39.08
CA ILE A 141 -37.16 -47.34 39.48
C ILE A 141 -38.24 -48.26 38.90
N GLY A 142 -38.06 -48.70 37.65
CA GLY A 142 -38.96 -49.57 36.90
C GLY A 142 -40.05 -48.80 36.14
N ALA A 143 -40.39 -49.29 34.94
CA ALA A 143 -41.34 -48.65 34.03
C ALA A 143 -42.75 -48.52 34.62
N SER A 144 -43.20 -49.51 35.41
CA SER A 144 -44.50 -49.50 36.08
C SER A 144 -44.57 -48.42 37.16
N THR A 145 -43.50 -48.22 37.93
CA THR A 145 -43.41 -47.18 38.95
C THR A 145 -43.39 -45.79 38.32
N LEU A 146 -42.63 -45.61 37.23
CA LEU A 146 -42.63 -44.34 36.48
C LEU A 146 -44.00 -44.04 35.86
N GLN A 147 -44.67 -45.05 35.31
CA GLN A 147 -46.05 -44.92 34.83
C GLN A 147 -46.99 -44.51 35.97
N ALA A 148 -46.92 -45.17 37.12
CA ALA A 148 -47.74 -44.85 38.28
C ALA A 148 -47.48 -43.42 38.80
N ILE A 149 -46.22 -42.97 38.82
CA ILE A 149 -45.88 -41.59 39.21
C ILE A 149 -46.43 -40.59 38.18
N ALA A 150 -46.33 -40.88 36.89
CA ALA A 150 -46.84 -40.01 35.82
C ALA A 150 -48.38 -39.97 35.78
N THR A 151 -49.06 -41.09 36.04
CA THR A 151 -50.54 -41.16 36.06
C THR A 151 -51.13 -40.75 37.41
N ALA A 152 -50.37 -40.74 38.50
CA ALA A 152 -50.87 -40.35 39.82
C ALA A 152 -51.49 -38.94 39.85
N GLY A 153 -50.91 -37.97 39.15
CA GLY A 153 -51.49 -36.62 39.05
C GLY A 153 -52.86 -36.61 38.36
N PRO A 154 -52.95 -37.03 37.09
CA PRO A 154 -54.22 -37.13 36.36
C PRO A 154 -55.25 -38.05 37.04
N GLU A 155 -54.85 -39.20 37.59
CA GLU A 155 -55.75 -40.12 38.29
C GLU A 155 -56.28 -39.52 39.60
N MET A 156 -55.44 -38.82 40.37
CA MET A 156 -55.87 -38.09 41.56
C MET A 156 -56.88 -36.99 41.19
N GLN A 157 -56.63 -36.24 40.12
CA GLN A 157 -57.55 -35.22 39.61
C GLN A 157 -58.89 -35.83 39.16
N VAL A 158 -58.86 -36.96 38.44
CA VAL A 158 -60.08 -37.68 38.02
C VAL A 158 -60.85 -38.23 39.22
N ARG A 159 -60.16 -38.80 40.23
CA ARG A 159 -60.80 -39.28 41.47
C ARG A 159 -61.43 -38.13 42.25
N LEU A 160 -60.81 -36.96 42.30
CA LEU A 160 -61.35 -35.78 42.97
C LEU A 160 -62.62 -35.27 42.27
N LEU A 161 -62.60 -35.20 40.93
CA LEU A 161 -63.78 -34.85 40.12
C LEU A 161 -64.92 -35.87 40.30
N SER A 162 -64.59 -37.16 40.35
CA SER A 162 -65.56 -38.23 40.64
C SER A 162 -66.12 -38.16 42.06
N ALA A 163 -65.31 -37.80 43.06
CA ALA A 163 -65.74 -37.65 44.46
C ALA A 163 -66.63 -36.41 44.68
N LEU A 164 -66.44 -35.37 43.87
CA LEU A 164 -67.32 -34.20 43.80
C LEU A 164 -68.62 -34.48 43.00
N GLY A 165 -68.82 -35.72 42.55
CA GLY A 165 -70.02 -36.14 41.79
C GLY A 165 -70.06 -35.63 40.35
N LEU A 166 -68.97 -35.04 39.86
CA LEU A 166 -68.87 -34.51 38.51
C LEU A 166 -68.46 -35.63 37.56
N LYS A 167 -69.44 -36.34 36.97
CA LYS A 167 -69.16 -37.14 35.76
C LYS A 167 -68.63 -36.18 34.70
N SER A 168 -67.48 -36.51 34.10
CA SER A 168 -66.91 -35.80 32.95
C SER A 168 -67.90 -35.82 31.79
N THR A 169 -68.88 -34.93 31.88
CA THR A 169 -69.91 -34.74 30.88
C THR A 169 -69.33 -33.67 29.99
N LEU A 170 -68.95 -34.06 28.77
CA LEU A 170 -68.65 -33.13 27.71
C LEU A 170 -69.95 -32.35 27.46
N ILE A 171 -70.13 -31.20 28.10
CA ILE A 171 -71.28 -30.34 27.83
C ILE A 171 -70.99 -29.67 26.49
N THR A 172 -71.49 -30.28 25.42
CA THR A 172 -71.40 -29.73 24.07
C THR A 172 -72.52 -28.71 23.89
N ASP A 173 -72.19 -27.43 23.96
CA ASP A 173 -72.92 -26.41 23.22
C ASP A 173 -72.14 -26.07 21.95
N GLY A 174 -72.84 -26.01 20.82
CA GLY A 174 -72.36 -26.28 19.46
C GLY A 174 -71.33 -25.33 18.85
N ASN A 175 -70.61 -24.53 19.65
CA ASN A 175 -69.65 -23.56 19.11
C ASN A 175 -68.31 -23.48 19.88
N SER A 176 -68.13 -24.17 21.00
CA SER A 176 -66.81 -24.27 21.67
C SER A 176 -66.78 -25.44 22.66
N PRO A 177 -66.01 -26.51 22.42
CA PRO A 177 -65.91 -27.60 23.39
C PRO A 177 -65.19 -27.12 24.65
N ILE A 178 -65.93 -26.91 25.75
CA ILE A 178 -65.32 -26.68 27.06
C ILE A 178 -64.92 -28.03 27.63
N ASN A 179 -63.62 -28.32 27.56
CA ASN A 179 -63.07 -29.50 28.20
C ASN A 179 -62.94 -29.23 29.70
N LEU A 180 -63.90 -29.76 30.49
CA LEU A 180 -63.93 -29.61 31.96
C LEU A 180 -62.63 -30.07 32.64
N PHE A 181 -61.84 -30.92 31.97
CA PHE A 181 -60.53 -31.37 32.40
C PHE A 181 -59.50 -30.22 32.44
N ASN A 182 -59.51 -29.31 31.45
CA ASN A 182 -58.58 -28.18 31.39
C ASN A 182 -59.03 -27.01 32.29
N THR A 183 -60.34 -26.78 32.45
CA THR A 183 -60.86 -25.74 33.35
C THR A 183 -60.70 -26.10 34.82
N ALA A 184 -60.70 -27.38 35.21
CA ALA A 184 -60.45 -27.78 36.59
C ALA A 184 -59.03 -27.41 37.07
N ASN A 185 -58.02 -27.47 36.19
CA ASN A 185 -56.64 -27.01 36.49
C ASN A 185 -56.54 -25.50 36.75
N GLY A 186 -57.49 -24.69 36.25
CA GLY A 186 -57.55 -23.25 36.54
C GLY A 186 -58.23 -22.90 37.87
N ILE A 187 -59.04 -23.82 38.41
CA ILE A 187 -59.84 -23.62 39.63
C ILE A 187 -59.18 -24.29 40.84
N ILE A 188 -58.50 -25.42 40.65
CA ILE A 188 -57.70 -26.09 41.67
C ILE A 188 -56.25 -25.64 41.48
N GLY A 189 -55.86 -24.58 42.20
CA GLY A 189 -54.58 -23.91 42.06
C GLY A 189 -53.36 -24.84 42.00
N GLY A 190 -52.76 -24.95 40.82
CA GLY A 190 -51.52 -25.66 40.55
C GLY A 190 -50.61 -24.85 39.63
N MET A 191 -49.51 -24.34 40.19
CA MET A 191 -48.48 -23.48 39.61
C MET A 191 -48.02 -23.94 38.21
N VAL A 192 -48.22 -23.13 37.17
CA VAL A 192 -47.58 -23.31 35.84
C VAL A 192 -46.43 -22.28 35.72
N PRO A 193 -45.17 -22.70 35.46
CA PRO A 193 -44.05 -21.78 35.37
C PRO A 193 -44.16 -20.93 34.09
N ALA A 194 -43.96 -19.62 34.24
CA ALA A 194 -44.03 -18.65 33.17
C ALA A 194 -43.03 -18.96 32.05
N LYS A 195 -43.55 -19.16 30.83
CA LYS A 195 -42.77 -19.34 29.61
C LYS A 195 -42.04 -18.04 29.27
N ARG A 196 -40.73 -17.98 29.53
CA ARG A 196 -39.86 -16.88 29.11
C ARG A 196 -39.90 -16.75 27.58
N SER A 197 -40.44 -15.64 27.10
CA SER A 197 -40.34 -15.21 25.71
C SER A 197 -38.86 -15.07 25.32
N ARG A 198 -38.49 -15.69 24.19
CA ARG A 198 -37.17 -15.59 23.58
C ARG A 198 -36.96 -14.15 23.13
N ARG A 199 -35.94 -13.48 23.70
CA ARG A 199 -35.43 -12.20 23.19
C ARG A 199 -34.88 -12.41 21.78
N SER A 200 -35.35 -11.58 20.86
CA SER A 200 -34.79 -11.33 19.54
C SER A 200 -33.34 -10.85 19.65
N ALA A 201 -32.55 -11.21 18.64
CA ALA A 201 -31.13 -10.91 18.46
C ALA A 201 -30.81 -9.40 18.47
N PRO A 202 -29.56 -9.00 18.79
CA PRO A 202 -29.14 -7.62 18.65
C PRO A 202 -28.92 -7.29 17.17
N GLU A 203 -29.47 -6.16 16.74
CA GLU A 203 -29.12 -5.47 15.50
C GLU A 203 -27.66 -5.03 15.57
N SER A 204 -27.00 -5.12 14.42
CA SER A 204 -25.67 -4.61 14.12
C SER A 204 -25.67 -3.10 14.13
N ASP A 205 -24.92 -2.50 15.06
CA ASP A 205 -24.49 -1.10 14.97
C ASP A 205 -23.36 -1.02 13.94
N ASP A 206 -23.70 -0.62 12.71
CA ASP A 206 -22.79 0.07 11.80
C ASP A 206 -22.92 1.57 12.12
N ASP A 207 -21.93 2.13 12.83
CA ASP A 207 -21.70 3.57 12.94
C ASP A 207 -20.19 3.83 12.73
N ASP A 208 -19.91 4.60 11.67
CA ASP A 208 -18.68 5.35 11.28
C ASP A 208 -17.30 4.66 11.20
#